data_AF-A0A2V7VJG5-F1
#
_entry.id   AF-A0A2V7VJG5-F1
#
_cell.length_a   1.000
_cell.length_b   1.000
_cell.length_c   1.000
_cell.angle_alpha   90.00
_cell.angle_beta   90.00
_cell.angle_gamma   90.00
#
_symmetry.space_group_name_H-M   'P 1'
#
loop_
_entity.id
_entity.type
_entity.pdbx_description
1 polymer ?
#
loop_
_entity_poly.entity_id
_entity_poly.type
_entity_poly.pdbx_seq_one_letter_code
_entity_poly.pdbx_strand_id
1 'polypeptide(L)'
;VFRWRDGHYHFAPTESVDYDRENFVPMSADFILMEGIRMVDEWPIIERKIPSFDIVLRAAVEPSQIEVGAGGGEDGGLSGHGRSPASSAKIRLTLEEERIFRRVDGARTVQAIIDASGAGEFEVCRTLFDFLNRNIIAPVGRGEARATREKVVESIASATPGYIVTGLVVLLAIVGVLAQLGSPFAVTGLPPVLRRSYSLVLEAVAVSRLQRLDQALQAHHLATGTPARSLQDLVTRGLVDMRYLTDPWGRPYHYVPQASGYLLSGVDDVGRDKPGVVIERTLPAERP
;
A
#
# COMPACT_ATOMS: atom_id res chain seq x y z
N VAL A 1 -4.52 -17.48 10.10
CA VAL A 1 -3.32 -18.33 10.29
C VAL A 1 -3.67 -19.69 10.89
N PHE A 2 -4.34 -19.78 12.04
CA PHE A 2 -4.62 -21.05 12.73
C PHE A 2 -5.56 -22.05 12.02
N ARG A 3 -6.20 -21.67 10.91
CA ARG A 3 -7.03 -22.57 10.07
C ARG A 3 -6.32 -23.03 8.78
N TRP A 4 -5.10 -22.57 8.53
CA TRP A 4 -4.35 -22.94 7.33
C TRP A 4 -3.93 -24.40 7.45
N ARG A 5 -4.15 -25.19 6.38
CA ARG A 5 -3.80 -26.61 6.35
C ARG A 5 -2.31 -26.84 6.09
N ASP A 6 -1.68 -25.92 5.38
CA ASP A 6 -0.26 -25.94 5.04
C ASP A 6 0.35 -24.55 5.17
N GLY A 7 1.65 -24.50 5.47
CA GLY A 7 2.44 -23.28 5.56
C GLY A 7 3.90 -23.57 5.95
N HIS A 8 4.80 -22.64 5.62
CA HIS A 8 6.20 -22.71 6.05
C HIS A 8 6.45 -21.70 7.16
N TYR A 9 6.93 -22.18 8.31
CA TYR A 9 7.33 -21.35 9.44
C TYR A 9 8.86 -21.37 9.57
N HIS A 10 9.46 -20.19 9.75
CA HIS A 10 10.89 -20.04 9.99
C HIS A 10 11.10 -19.14 11.21
N PHE A 11 11.84 -19.66 12.20
CA PHE A 11 12.20 -18.93 13.41
C PHE A 11 13.71 -18.75 13.47
N ALA A 12 14.16 -17.50 13.62
CA ALA A 12 15.56 -17.14 13.80
C ALA A 12 15.74 -16.53 15.20
N PRO A 13 16.31 -17.27 16.17
CA PRO A 13 16.57 -16.74 17.50
C PRO A 13 17.54 -15.55 17.40
N THR A 14 17.17 -14.41 17.97
CA THR A 14 18.03 -13.22 18.06
C THR A 14 18.00 -12.72 19.50
N GLU A 15 19.15 -12.30 20.04
CA GLU A 15 19.25 -11.84 21.45
C GLU A 15 18.43 -10.57 21.73
N SER A 16 18.26 -9.72 20.72
CA SER A 16 17.37 -8.56 20.77
C SER A 16 16.78 -8.29 19.38
N VAL A 17 15.53 -7.82 19.36
CA VAL A 17 14.88 -7.33 18.15
C VAL A 17 14.79 -5.82 18.27
N ASP A 18 15.31 -5.10 17.28
CA ASP A 18 15.11 -3.66 17.18
C ASP A 18 13.69 -3.41 16.65
N TYR A 19 12.88 -2.70 17.44
CA TYR A 19 11.52 -2.35 17.08
C TYR A 19 11.24 -0.91 17.51
N ASP A 20 10.36 -0.25 16.77
CA ASP A 20 9.95 1.12 17.05
C ASP A 20 9.11 1.17 18.34
N ARG A 21 9.74 1.59 19.44
CA ARG A 21 9.10 1.67 20.76
C ARG A 21 7.99 2.73 20.84
N GLU A 22 7.95 3.69 19.92
CA GLU A 22 6.92 4.73 19.91
C GLU A 22 5.62 4.24 19.26
N ASN A 23 5.72 3.33 18.30
CA ASN A 23 4.57 2.86 17.51
C ASN A 23 4.23 1.38 17.71
N PHE A 24 5.07 0.61 18.42
CA PHE A 24 4.89 -0.83 18.59
C PHE A 24 5.01 -1.28 20.05
N VAL A 25 3.95 -1.93 20.53
CA VAL A 25 3.93 -2.61 21.83
C VAL A 25 4.21 -4.10 21.59
N PRO A 26 5.34 -4.65 22.10
CA PRO A 26 5.64 -6.06 21.93
C PRO A 26 4.61 -6.93 22.65
N MET A 27 4.06 -7.91 21.94
CA MET A 27 3.18 -8.93 22.51
C MET A 27 4.01 -10.15 22.93
N SER A 28 3.68 -10.76 24.07
CA SER A 28 4.34 -11.99 24.49
C SER A 28 3.95 -13.15 23.57
N ALA A 29 4.92 -14.00 23.23
CA ALA A 29 4.65 -15.20 22.44
C ALA A 29 3.64 -16.12 23.16
N ASP A 30 3.74 -16.22 24.48
CA ASP A 30 2.81 -16.99 25.31
C ASP A 30 1.37 -16.49 25.18
N PHE A 31 1.15 -15.17 25.17
CA PHE A 31 -0.20 -14.61 24.98
C PHE A 31 -0.79 -15.01 23.63
N ILE A 32 -0.01 -14.86 22.54
CA ILE A 32 -0.46 -15.24 21.19
C ILE A 32 -0.75 -16.74 21.10
N LEU A 33 0.08 -17.57 21.74
CA LEU A 33 -0.11 -19.02 21.77
C LEU A 33 -1.36 -19.41 22.57
N MET A 34 -1.57 -18.83 23.75
CA MET A 34 -2.73 -19.10 24.58
C MET A 34 -4.02 -18.64 23.89
N GLU A 35 -4.01 -17.47 23.27
CA GLU A 35 -5.17 -16.99 22.50
C GLU A 35 -5.40 -17.85 21.26
N GLY A 36 -4.34 -18.30 20.57
CA GLY A 36 -4.45 -19.25 19.46
C GLY A 36 -5.09 -20.58 19.85
N ILE A 37 -4.67 -21.19 20.98
CA ILE A 37 -5.25 -22.43 21.50
C ILE A 37 -6.73 -22.22 21.85
N ARG A 38 -7.03 -21.13 22.55
CA ARG A 38 -8.40 -20.75 22.89
C ARG A 38 -9.27 -20.60 21.65
N MET A 39 -8.78 -19.91 20.61
CA MET A 39 -9.51 -19.77 19.36
C MET A 39 -9.80 -21.13 18.70
N VAL A 40 -8.82 -22.04 18.69
CA VAL A 40 -8.98 -23.39 18.13
C VAL A 40 -10.04 -24.21 18.90
N ASP A 41 -10.08 -24.09 20.22
CA ASP A 41 -11.01 -24.84 21.08
C ASP A 41 -12.41 -24.24 21.12
N GLU A 42 -12.53 -22.91 21.17
CA GLU A 42 -13.82 -22.21 21.28
C GLU A 42 -14.55 -22.10 19.93
N TRP A 43 -13.82 -21.98 18.82
CA TRP A 43 -14.42 -21.74 17.51
C TRP A 43 -15.42 -22.84 17.08
N PRO A 44 -15.14 -24.15 17.26
CA PRO A 44 -16.12 -25.20 16.97
C PRO A 44 -17.42 -25.09 17.78
N ILE A 45 -17.36 -24.52 18.99
CA ILE A 45 -18.54 -24.29 19.84
C ILE A 45 -19.38 -23.14 19.26
N ILE A 46 -18.72 -22.08 18.79
CA ILE A 46 -19.36 -20.93 18.13
C ILE A 46 -20.00 -21.37 16.80
N GLU A 47 -19.30 -22.15 15.97
CA GLU A 47 -19.81 -22.65 14.68
C GLU A 47 -21.10 -23.48 14.82
N ARG A 48 -21.33 -24.13 15.98
CA ARG A 48 -22.59 -24.86 16.24
C ARG A 48 -23.82 -23.95 16.30
N LYS A 49 -23.66 -22.69 16.74
CA LYS A 49 -24.75 -21.70 16.83
C LYS A 49 -24.75 -20.72 15.66
N ILE A 50 -23.57 -20.41 15.13
CA ILE A 50 -23.36 -19.51 14.00
C ILE A 50 -22.63 -20.30 12.89
N PRO A 51 -23.32 -21.20 12.18
CA PRO A 51 -22.70 -22.07 11.17
C PRO A 51 -22.33 -21.34 9.87
N SER A 52 -22.84 -20.14 9.64
CA SER A 52 -22.50 -19.31 8.48
C SER A 52 -22.61 -17.83 8.85
N PHE A 53 -21.79 -17.01 8.20
CA PHE A 53 -21.82 -15.56 8.35
C PHE A 53 -22.99 -14.88 7.59
N ASP A 54 -23.74 -15.63 6.79
CA ASP A 54 -24.94 -15.14 6.07
C ASP A 54 -26.19 -15.09 6.97
N ILE A 55 -26.09 -15.57 8.20
CA ILE A 55 -27.21 -15.56 9.15
C ILE A 55 -27.54 -14.11 9.53
N VAL A 56 -28.82 -13.80 9.62
CA VAL A 56 -29.31 -12.50 10.07
C VAL A 56 -29.81 -12.62 11.50
N LEU A 57 -29.30 -11.72 12.35
CA LEU A 57 -29.59 -11.67 13.79
C LEU A 57 -30.43 -10.43 14.09
N ARG A 58 -31.44 -10.56 14.94
CA ARG A 58 -32.28 -9.45 15.42
C ARG A 58 -32.19 -9.35 16.94
N ALA A 59 -32.21 -8.12 17.44
CA ALA A 59 -32.39 -7.85 18.86
C ALA A 59 -33.73 -8.40 19.35
N ALA A 60 -33.69 -9.25 20.38
CA ALA A 60 -34.86 -9.80 21.06
C ALA A 60 -35.25 -9.00 22.31
N VAL A 61 -34.42 -8.03 22.70
CA VAL A 61 -34.55 -7.20 23.90
C VAL A 61 -34.60 -5.73 23.50
N GLU A 62 -35.42 -4.93 24.18
CA GLU A 62 -35.47 -3.48 23.94
C GLU A 62 -34.19 -2.78 24.43
N PRO A 63 -33.67 -1.77 23.71
CA PRO A 63 -32.47 -1.02 24.12
C PRO A 63 -32.56 -0.37 25.51
N SER A 64 -33.78 -0.11 26.00
CA SER A 64 -34.08 0.47 27.33
C SER A 64 -33.69 -0.44 28.50
N GLN A 65 -33.50 -1.74 28.25
CA GLN A 65 -33.15 -2.73 29.27
C GLN A 65 -31.64 -2.96 29.39
N ILE A 66 -30.82 -2.22 28.64
CA ILE A 66 -29.36 -2.37 28.60
C ILE A 66 -28.71 -1.27 29.44
N GLU A 67 -27.90 -1.65 30.42
CA GLU A 67 -27.02 -0.73 31.15
C GLU A 67 -25.60 -0.91 30.66
N VAL A 68 -24.98 0.20 30.24
CA VAL A 68 -23.56 0.20 29.86
C VAL A 68 -22.75 0.25 31.15
N GLY A 69 -22.09 -0.86 31.46
CA GLY A 69 -21.17 -0.93 32.59
C GLY A 69 -19.85 -0.25 32.23
N ALA A 70 -19.44 0.75 32.99
CA ALA A 70 -18.06 1.25 32.93
C ALA A 70 -17.17 0.30 33.74
N GLY A 71 -16.50 -0.64 33.06
CA GLY A 71 -15.40 -1.44 33.59
C GLY A 71 -14.61 -1.96 32.39
N GLY A 72 -13.29 -1.79 32.28
CA GLY A 72 -12.28 -1.68 33.31
C GLY A 72 -11.66 -3.06 33.53
N GLY A 73 -10.71 -3.42 32.66
CA GLY A 73 -9.84 -4.59 32.83
C GLY A 73 -10.40 -5.90 32.25
N GLU A 74 -9.69 -6.41 31.25
CA GLU A 74 -9.43 -7.81 30.91
C GLU A 74 -10.12 -8.86 31.79
N ASP A 75 -10.97 -9.70 31.19
CA ASP A 75 -11.14 -11.08 31.64
C ASP A 75 -11.59 -11.96 30.47
N GLY A 76 -10.58 -12.47 29.77
CA GLY A 76 -10.71 -13.65 28.94
C GLY A 76 -10.90 -14.87 29.82
N GLY A 77 -12.14 -15.25 30.11
CA GLY A 77 -12.43 -16.44 30.88
C GLY A 77 -13.79 -17.03 30.53
N LEU A 78 -13.79 -18.17 29.83
CA LEU A 78 -14.90 -19.12 29.87
C LEU A 78 -15.00 -19.68 31.30
N SER A 79 -15.66 -18.97 32.20
CA SER A 79 -15.95 -19.46 33.55
C SER A 79 -17.13 -18.72 34.15
N GLY A 80 -18.27 -19.41 34.32
CA GLY A 80 -19.37 -18.89 35.12
C GLY A 80 -20.77 -19.24 34.63
N HIS A 81 -21.11 -20.54 34.61
CA HIS A 81 -22.51 -20.96 34.69
C HIS A 81 -23.09 -20.50 36.05
N GLY A 82 -23.56 -19.26 36.13
CA GLY A 82 -24.36 -18.74 37.22
C GLY A 82 -25.81 -18.63 36.81
N ARG A 83 -26.53 -19.75 36.84
CA ARG A 83 -27.99 -19.78 36.68
C ARG A 83 -28.62 -19.30 37.99
N SER A 84 -29.21 -18.11 37.99
CA SER A 84 -30.25 -17.73 38.95
C SER A 84 -31.34 -16.92 38.25
N PRO A 85 -32.62 -17.35 38.35
CA PRO A 85 -33.74 -16.70 37.67
C PRO A 85 -34.30 -15.54 38.51
N ALA A 86 -35.08 -14.68 37.84
CA ALA A 86 -36.02 -13.73 38.43
C ALA A 86 -35.46 -12.52 39.21
N SER A 87 -35.24 -11.43 38.48
CA SER A 87 -35.88 -10.12 38.74
C SER A 87 -35.59 -9.24 37.52
N SER A 88 -36.27 -8.11 37.37
CA SER A 88 -36.13 -7.16 36.26
C SER A 88 -34.74 -6.50 36.22
N ALA A 89 -33.70 -7.29 35.98
CA ALA A 89 -32.30 -6.92 36.03
C ALA A 89 -31.88 -6.46 34.64
N LYS A 90 -31.58 -5.17 34.53
CA LYS A 90 -31.04 -4.58 33.31
C LYS A 90 -29.76 -5.32 32.91
N ILE A 91 -29.64 -5.60 31.63
CA ILE A 91 -28.55 -6.37 31.02
C ILE A 91 -27.32 -5.48 30.97
N ARG A 92 -26.29 -5.83 31.74
CA ARG A 92 -25.00 -5.12 31.68
C ARG A 92 -24.20 -5.59 30.48
N LEU A 93 -23.76 -4.64 29.66
CA LEU A 93 -22.86 -4.84 28.52
C LEU A 93 -21.64 -3.92 28.67
N THR A 94 -20.49 -4.37 28.19
CA THR A 94 -19.31 -3.50 28.04
C THR A 94 -19.52 -2.49 26.89
N LEU A 95 -18.66 -1.48 26.79
CA LEU A 95 -18.71 -0.49 25.71
C LEU A 95 -18.55 -1.13 24.32
N GLU A 96 -17.72 -2.17 24.22
CA GLU A 96 -17.48 -2.89 22.95
C GLU A 96 -18.65 -3.79 22.60
N GLU A 97 -19.19 -4.52 23.58
CA GLU A 97 -20.39 -5.34 23.42
C GLU A 97 -21.61 -4.50 23.01
N GLU A 98 -21.81 -3.33 23.63
CA GLU A 98 -22.90 -2.42 23.29
C GLU A 98 -22.77 -1.88 21.85
N ARG A 99 -21.54 -1.61 21.39
CA ARG A 99 -21.28 -1.22 20.00
C ARG A 99 -21.70 -2.31 19.02
N ILE A 100 -21.35 -3.57 19.30
CA ILE A 100 -21.74 -4.72 18.47
C ILE A 100 -23.26 -4.89 18.51
N PHE A 101 -23.88 -4.82 19.70
CA PHE A 101 -25.32 -4.96 19.86
C PHE A 101 -26.11 -3.93 19.05
N ARG A 102 -25.68 -2.65 19.04
CA ARG A 102 -26.32 -1.59 18.23
C ARG A 102 -26.30 -1.84 16.72
N ARG A 103 -25.46 -2.76 16.23
CA ARG A 103 -25.42 -3.14 14.81
C ARG A 103 -26.41 -4.27 14.46
N VAL A 104 -26.99 -4.93 15.46
CA VAL A 104 -27.91 -6.06 15.26
C VAL A 104 -29.32 -5.54 15.01
N ASP A 105 -29.61 -5.20 13.76
CA ASP A 105 -30.88 -4.58 13.32
C ASP A 105 -31.90 -5.58 12.74
N GLY A 106 -31.54 -6.87 12.62
CA GLY A 106 -32.41 -7.87 12.00
C GLY A 106 -32.43 -7.82 10.47
N ALA A 107 -31.57 -7.02 9.83
CA ALA A 107 -31.41 -6.95 8.39
C ALA A 107 -29.97 -7.29 7.94
N ARG A 108 -28.98 -6.97 8.75
CA ARG A 108 -27.56 -7.26 8.45
C ARG A 108 -27.22 -8.71 8.70
N THR A 109 -26.39 -9.26 7.81
CA THR A 109 -25.75 -10.56 8.02
C THR A 109 -24.66 -10.43 9.08
N VAL A 110 -24.27 -11.55 9.70
CA VAL A 110 -23.12 -11.60 10.62
C VAL A 110 -21.86 -11.06 9.94
N GLN A 111 -21.63 -11.36 8.66
CA GLN A 111 -20.50 -10.80 7.91
C GLN A 111 -20.51 -9.27 7.89
N ALA A 112 -21.66 -8.66 7.58
CA ALA A 112 -21.78 -7.20 7.55
C ALA A 112 -21.61 -6.55 8.95
N ILE A 113 -21.86 -7.29 10.02
CA ILE A 113 -21.60 -6.84 11.39
C ILE A 113 -20.10 -6.89 11.70
N ILE A 114 -19.40 -7.96 11.29
CA ILE A 114 -17.95 -8.11 11.41
C ILE A 114 -17.24 -6.98 10.66
N ASP A 115 -17.57 -6.78 9.39
CA ASP A 115 -16.93 -5.76 8.55
C ASP A 115 -17.14 -4.33 9.11
N ALA A 116 -18.27 -4.09 9.77
CA ALA A 116 -18.62 -2.79 10.34
C ALA A 116 -18.14 -2.56 11.78
N SER A 117 -17.70 -3.61 12.50
CA SER A 117 -17.22 -3.48 13.87
C SER A 117 -15.74 -3.06 13.92
N GLY A 118 -14.95 -3.43 12.91
CA GLY A 118 -13.50 -3.23 12.88
C GLY A 118 -12.73 -4.11 13.88
N ALA A 119 -13.41 -5.07 14.52
CA ALA A 119 -12.83 -6.06 15.42
C ALA A 119 -12.59 -7.39 14.68
N GLY A 120 -11.76 -8.25 15.26
CA GLY A 120 -11.50 -9.58 14.70
C GLY A 120 -12.77 -10.44 14.61
N GLU A 121 -12.86 -11.27 13.58
CA GLU A 121 -14.01 -12.16 13.33
C GLU A 121 -14.35 -13.02 14.55
N PHE A 122 -13.32 -13.50 15.25
CA PHE A 122 -13.42 -14.31 16.46
C PHE A 122 -14.13 -13.58 17.60
N GLU A 123 -13.66 -12.39 17.95
CA GLU A 123 -14.23 -11.58 19.04
C GLU A 123 -15.69 -11.22 18.75
N VAL A 124 -15.99 -10.82 17.52
CA VAL A 124 -17.37 -10.48 17.12
C VAL A 124 -18.27 -11.70 17.23
N CYS A 125 -17.86 -12.85 16.69
CA CYS A 125 -18.65 -14.07 16.75
C CYS A 125 -18.80 -14.59 18.19
N ARG A 126 -17.78 -14.43 19.03
CA ARG A 126 -17.83 -14.74 20.47
C ARG A 126 -18.89 -13.90 21.18
N THR A 127 -18.87 -12.58 21.00
CA THR A 127 -19.88 -11.69 21.59
C THR A 127 -21.30 -12.02 21.09
N LEU A 128 -21.46 -12.29 19.79
CA LEU A 128 -22.75 -12.69 19.24
C LEU A 128 -23.22 -14.04 19.78
N PHE A 129 -22.30 -14.99 20.00
CA PHE A 129 -22.57 -16.27 20.63
C PHE A 129 -23.06 -16.09 22.08
N ASP A 130 -22.42 -15.23 22.86
CA ASP A 130 -22.84 -14.91 24.23
C ASP A 130 -24.22 -14.23 24.26
N PHE A 131 -24.50 -13.34 23.31
CA PHE A 131 -25.82 -12.73 23.16
C PHE A 131 -26.90 -13.76 22.80
N LEU A 132 -26.58 -14.73 21.93
CA LEU A 132 -27.49 -15.84 21.61
C LEU A 132 -27.77 -16.72 22.83
N ASN A 133 -26.76 -17.04 23.63
CA ASN A 133 -26.93 -17.85 24.85
C ASN A 133 -27.73 -17.12 25.93
N ARG A 134 -27.57 -15.79 26.03
CA ARG A 134 -28.33 -14.92 26.93
C ARG A 134 -29.73 -14.57 26.40
N ASN A 135 -30.10 -15.06 25.21
CA ASN A 135 -31.36 -14.73 24.50
C ASN A 135 -31.57 -13.21 24.28
N ILE A 136 -30.48 -12.45 24.14
CA ILE A 136 -30.53 -11.01 23.86
C ILE A 136 -30.78 -10.78 22.36
N ILE A 137 -30.30 -11.70 21.53
CA ILE A 137 -30.51 -11.71 20.09
C ILE A 137 -31.07 -13.07 19.64
N ALA A 138 -31.78 -13.08 18.52
CA ALA A 138 -32.36 -14.28 17.94
C ALA A 138 -32.04 -14.37 16.44
N PRO A 139 -31.81 -15.57 15.89
CA PRO A 139 -31.68 -15.77 14.46
C PRO A 139 -33.05 -15.60 13.80
N VAL A 140 -33.14 -14.71 12.81
CA VAL A 140 -34.38 -14.44 12.06
C VAL A 140 -34.43 -15.25 10.76
N GLY A 141 -33.29 -15.71 10.26
CA GLY A 141 -33.17 -16.55 9.09
C GLY A 141 -31.77 -16.53 8.50
N ARG A 142 -31.60 -17.18 7.34
CA ARG A 142 -30.46 -16.90 6.47
C ARG A 142 -30.83 -15.65 5.68
N GLY A 143 -30.02 -14.59 5.82
CA GLY A 143 -30.17 -13.48 4.92
C GLY A 143 -29.95 -14.02 3.52
N GLU A 144 -30.85 -13.69 2.60
CA GLU A 144 -30.34 -13.41 1.27
C GLU A 144 -29.21 -12.43 1.52
N ALA A 145 -27.97 -12.84 1.24
CA ALA A 145 -26.92 -11.90 1.00
C ALA A 145 -27.54 -10.96 -0.03
N ARG A 146 -28.07 -9.84 0.44
CA ARG A 146 -28.15 -8.62 -0.33
C ARG A 146 -26.68 -8.26 -0.47
N ALA A 147 -25.97 -9.07 -1.27
CA ALA A 147 -24.77 -8.78 -1.98
C ALA A 147 -24.96 -7.34 -2.27
N THR A 148 -24.16 -6.51 -1.59
CA THR A 148 -24.18 -5.07 -1.68
C THR A 148 -24.56 -4.80 -3.10
N ARG A 149 -25.84 -4.45 -3.30
CA ARG A 149 -26.32 -4.12 -4.61
C ARG A 149 -25.57 -2.82 -4.73
N GLU A 150 -24.37 -2.89 -5.30
CA GLU A 150 -23.82 -1.81 -6.08
C GLU A 150 -25.06 -1.27 -6.73
N LYS A 151 -25.47 -0.09 -6.28
CA LYS A 151 -26.45 0.67 -7.00
C LYS A 151 -25.75 0.90 -8.33
N VAL A 152 -25.84 -0.09 -9.23
CA VAL A 152 -25.81 0.10 -10.65
C VAL A 152 -26.80 1.21 -10.81
N VAL A 153 -26.22 2.38 -11.03
CA VAL A 153 -26.90 3.67 -11.08
C VAL A 153 -28.21 3.41 -11.78
N GLU A 154 -29.26 3.58 -10.99
CA GLU A 154 -30.64 3.43 -11.41
C GLU A 154 -30.73 4.16 -12.74
N SER A 155 -30.91 3.38 -13.79
CA SER A 155 -30.96 3.82 -15.17
C SER A 155 -32.08 4.85 -15.24
N ILE A 156 -31.72 6.12 -15.10
CA ILE A 156 -32.58 7.24 -15.45
C ILE A 156 -32.96 6.96 -16.88
N ALA A 157 -34.24 6.68 -17.10
CA ALA A 157 -34.84 6.50 -18.41
C ALA A 157 -34.64 7.82 -19.19
N SER A 158 -33.47 7.94 -19.81
CA SER A 158 -33.14 8.97 -20.76
C SER A 158 -33.56 8.46 -22.13
N ALA A 159 -34.32 9.26 -22.87
CA ALA A 159 -34.86 8.99 -24.20
C ALA A 159 -33.78 8.86 -25.30
N THR A 160 -32.58 8.44 -24.94
CA THR A 160 -31.45 8.27 -25.85
C THR A 160 -31.33 6.78 -26.20
N PRO A 161 -31.31 6.39 -27.49
CA PRO A 161 -31.17 4.99 -27.89
C PRO A 161 -29.96 4.34 -27.21
N GLY A 162 -30.13 3.15 -26.61
CA GLY A 162 -29.10 2.48 -25.80
C GLY A 162 -27.75 2.26 -26.52
N TYR A 163 -27.75 2.28 -27.85
CA TYR A 163 -26.53 2.23 -28.67
C TYR A 163 -25.61 3.45 -28.48
N ILE A 164 -26.16 4.62 -28.14
CA ILE A 164 -25.37 5.84 -27.92
C ILE A 164 -24.61 5.75 -26.58
N VAL A 165 -25.29 5.27 -25.55
CA VAL A 165 -24.68 5.10 -24.21
C VAL A 165 -23.62 4.00 -24.24
N THR A 166 -23.92 2.86 -24.87
CA THR A 166 -22.94 1.78 -25.06
C THR A 166 -21.75 2.24 -25.90
N GLY A 167 -21.98 3.01 -26.97
CA GLY A 167 -20.91 3.63 -27.76
C GLY A 167 -20.02 4.56 -26.94
N LEU A 168 -20.60 5.41 -26.09
CA LEU A 168 -19.85 6.30 -25.20
C LEU A 168 -19.01 5.53 -24.18
N VAL A 169 -19.58 4.48 -23.57
CA VAL A 169 -18.87 3.64 -22.60
C VAL A 169 -17.69 2.91 -23.26
N VAL A 170 -17.89 2.35 -24.46
CA VAL A 170 -16.83 1.71 -25.22
C VAL A 170 -15.74 2.72 -25.61
N LEU A 171 -16.12 3.92 -26.04
CA LEU A 171 -15.17 4.98 -26.35
C LEU A 171 -14.34 5.39 -25.12
N LEU A 172 -14.99 5.58 -23.97
CA LEU A 172 -14.29 5.87 -22.71
C LEU A 172 -13.37 4.73 -22.28
N ALA A 173 -13.78 3.47 -22.46
CA ALA A 173 -12.94 2.32 -22.19
C ALA A 173 -11.70 2.28 -23.10
N ILE A 174 -11.86 2.54 -24.40
CA ILE A 174 -10.74 2.61 -25.36
C ILE A 174 -9.79 3.75 -24.99
N VAL A 175 -10.32 4.93 -24.64
CA VAL A 175 -9.51 6.08 -24.19
C VAL A 175 -8.75 5.72 -22.91
N GLY A 176 -9.39 5.03 -21.96
CA GLY A 176 -8.75 4.55 -20.74
C GLY A 176 -7.61 3.56 -21.02
N VAL A 177 -7.81 2.58 -21.91
CA VAL A 177 -6.78 1.62 -22.31
C VAL A 177 -5.62 2.30 -23.02
N LEU A 178 -5.89 3.26 -23.91
CA LEU A 178 -4.85 4.03 -24.59
C LEU A 178 -4.05 4.90 -23.62
N ALA A 179 -4.69 5.50 -22.62
CA ALA A 179 -4.02 6.26 -21.57
C ALA A 179 -3.14 5.34 -20.69
N GLN A 180 -3.60 4.13 -20.40
CA GLN A 180 -2.87 3.12 -19.61
C GLN A 180 -1.56 2.67 -20.31
N LEU A 181 -1.52 2.63 -21.65
CA LEU A 181 -0.32 2.28 -22.41
C LEU A 181 0.82 3.30 -22.25
N GLY A 182 0.50 4.60 -22.10
CA GLY A 182 1.50 5.63 -21.88
C GLY A 182 1.94 5.78 -20.42
N SER A 183 1.09 5.36 -19.48
CA SER A 183 1.33 5.52 -18.05
C SER A 183 0.61 4.45 -17.23
N PRO A 184 1.19 3.24 -17.08
CA PRO A 184 0.51 2.08 -16.49
C PRO A 184 0.12 2.24 -15.01
N PHE A 185 0.56 3.32 -14.35
CA PHE A 185 0.30 3.62 -12.94
C PHE A 185 -0.22 5.06 -12.72
N ALA A 186 -0.75 5.73 -13.75
CA ALA A 186 -1.28 7.07 -13.58
C ALA A 186 -2.64 7.03 -12.87
N VAL A 187 -2.72 7.66 -11.69
CA VAL A 187 -3.98 7.94 -11.01
C VAL A 187 -4.50 9.29 -11.50
N THR A 188 -5.76 9.33 -11.95
CA THR A 188 -6.39 10.56 -12.42
C THR A 188 -6.39 11.64 -11.33
N GLY A 189 -5.82 12.81 -11.60
CA GLY A 189 -5.76 13.93 -10.66
C GLY A 189 -4.51 14.00 -9.78
N LEU A 190 -3.62 13.00 -9.85
CA LEU A 190 -2.31 13.04 -9.18
C LEU A 190 -1.18 13.14 -10.22
N PRO A 191 -0.10 13.90 -9.94
CA PRO A 191 1.07 13.90 -10.79
C PRO A 191 1.68 12.49 -10.80
N PRO A 192 2.12 11.97 -11.95
CA PRO A 192 2.68 10.62 -12.04
C PRO A 192 3.90 10.51 -11.13
N VAL A 193 3.84 9.56 -10.19
CA VAL A 193 4.85 9.32 -9.14
C VAL A 193 6.26 9.16 -9.75
N LEU A 194 6.34 8.59 -10.96
CA LEU A 194 7.57 8.31 -11.67
C LEU A 194 8.24 9.53 -12.33
N ARG A 195 7.58 10.71 -12.43
CA ARG A 195 8.21 11.90 -13.04
C ARG A 195 9.48 12.34 -12.30
N ARG A 196 9.45 12.29 -10.97
CA ARG A 196 10.59 12.67 -10.13
C ARG A 196 11.73 11.65 -10.21
N SER A 197 11.38 10.36 -10.33
CA SER A 197 12.36 9.28 -10.53
C SER A 197 13.02 9.40 -11.91
N TYR A 198 12.24 9.70 -12.95
CA TYR A 198 12.72 9.82 -14.31
C TYR A 198 13.75 10.96 -14.46
N SER A 199 13.48 12.13 -13.85
CA SER A 199 14.45 13.24 -13.88
C SER A 199 15.75 12.90 -13.18
N LEU A 200 15.71 12.20 -12.03
CA LEU A 200 16.91 11.78 -11.31
C LEU A 200 17.75 10.78 -12.11
N VAL A 201 17.11 9.85 -12.81
CA VAL A 201 17.81 8.89 -13.68
C VAL A 201 18.48 9.61 -14.85
N LEU A 202 17.78 10.55 -15.50
CA LEU A 202 18.38 11.33 -16.59
C LEU A 202 19.57 12.16 -16.10
N GLU A 203 19.50 12.75 -14.91
CA GLU A 203 20.64 13.45 -14.31
C GLU A 203 21.82 12.52 -14.03
N ALA A 204 21.58 11.33 -13.50
CA ALA A 204 22.63 10.32 -13.29
C ALA A 204 23.29 9.88 -14.62
N VAL A 205 22.49 9.70 -15.68
CA VAL A 205 23.02 9.39 -17.02
C VAL A 205 23.85 10.55 -17.55
N ALA A 206 23.43 11.80 -17.35
CA ALA A 206 24.17 12.98 -17.80
C ALA A 206 25.55 13.08 -17.13
N VAL A 207 25.64 12.81 -15.83
CA VAL A 207 26.91 12.77 -15.08
C VAL A 207 27.79 11.61 -15.56
N SER A 208 27.22 10.42 -15.77
CA SER A 208 27.97 9.26 -16.26
C SER A 208 28.55 9.49 -17.66
N ARG A 209 27.80 10.11 -18.57
CA ARG A 209 28.30 10.48 -19.91
C ARG A 209 29.43 11.51 -19.84
N LEU A 210 29.31 12.50 -18.96
CA LEU A 210 30.34 13.52 -18.72
C LEU A 210 31.65 12.88 -18.25
N GLN A 211 31.58 11.93 -17.30
CA GLN A 211 32.75 11.17 -16.83
C GLN A 211 33.38 10.32 -17.93
N ARG A 212 32.58 9.74 -18.83
CA ARG A 212 33.10 8.95 -19.95
C ARG A 212 33.82 9.82 -21.00
N LEU A 213 33.26 10.99 -21.31
CA LEU A 213 33.92 11.98 -22.17
C LEU A 213 35.24 12.45 -21.58
N ASP A 214 35.24 12.70 -20.28
CA ASP A 214 36.46 13.00 -19.55
C ASP A 214 37.53 11.91 -19.71
N GLN A 215 37.21 10.66 -19.37
CA GLN A 215 38.17 9.55 -19.50
C GLN A 215 38.72 9.43 -20.92
N ALA A 216 37.90 9.67 -21.93
CA ALA A 216 38.33 9.70 -23.32
C ALA A 216 39.26 10.87 -23.65
N LEU A 217 39.01 12.06 -23.10
CA LEU A 217 39.91 13.22 -23.24
C LEU A 217 41.28 12.93 -22.61
N GLN A 218 41.30 12.29 -21.44
CA GLN A 218 42.55 11.84 -20.81
C GLN A 218 43.26 10.79 -21.65
N ALA A 219 42.54 9.78 -22.14
CA ALA A 219 43.10 8.75 -23.02
C ALA A 219 43.66 9.35 -24.32
N HIS A 220 42.98 10.33 -24.91
CA HIS A 220 43.45 11.07 -26.08
C HIS A 220 44.75 11.82 -25.78
N HIS A 221 44.79 12.54 -24.66
CA HIS A 221 45.99 13.28 -24.25
C HIS A 221 47.17 12.33 -24.00
N LEU A 222 46.95 11.22 -23.30
CA LEU A 222 47.99 10.20 -23.09
C LEU A 222 48.48 9.57 -24.39
N ALA A 223 47.60 9.38 -25.37
CA ALA A 223 47.97 8.78 -26.65
C ALA A 223 48.70 9.75 -27.59
N THR A 224 48.47 11.06 -27.48
CA THR A 224 48.98 12.05 -28.46
C THR A 224 49.76 13.22 -27.89
N GLY A 225 49.99 13.27 -26.59
CA GLY A 225 50.70 14.34 -25.87
C GLY A 225 49.95 15.69 -25.87
N THR A 226 48.92 15.85 -26.69
CA THR A 226 48.20 17.11 -26.90
C THR A 226 46.74 17.02 -26.45
N PRO A 227 46.18 18.09 -25.85
CA PRO A 227 44.76 18.12 -25.55
C PRO A 227 43.93 18.11 -26.84
N ALA A 228 42.75 17.47 -26.80
CA ALA A 228 41.82 17.48 -27.93
C ALA A 228 41.37 18.91 -28.25
N ARG A 229 41.17 19.24 -29.53
CA ARG A 229 40.65 20.56 -29.92
C ARG A 229 39.14 20.60 -29.88
N SER A 230 38.51 19.46 -30.15
CA SER A 230 37.07 19.29 -30.16
C SER A 230 36.67 17.93 -29.59
N LEU A 231 35.42 17.81 -29.13
CA LEU A 231 34.88 16.51 -28.74
C LEU A 231 34.71 15.56 -29.95
N GLN A 232 34.58 16.10 -31.16
CA GLN A 232 34.50 15.32 -32.40
C GLN A 232 35.81 14.57 -32.71
N ASP A 233 36.95 15.07 -32.22
CA ASP A 233 38.24 14.38 -32.36
C ASP A 233 38.23 13.03 -31.64
N LEU A 234 37.52 12.93 -30.51
CA LEU A 234 37.35 11.68 -29.75
C LEU A 234 36.53 10.63 -30.52
N VAL A 235 35.50 11.08 -31.25
CA VAL A 235 34.68 10.21 -32.09
C VAL A 235 35.45 9.73 -33.30
N THR A 236 36.19 10.62 -33.95
CA THR A 236 37.00 10.30 -35.14
C THR A 236 38.06 9.23 -34.82
N ARG A 237 38.59 9.23 -33.60
CA ARG A 237 39.55 8.23 -33.11
C ARG A 237 38.91 6.98 -32.51
N GLY A 238 37.58 6.89 -32.48
CA GLY A 238 36.86 5.74 -31.94
C GLY A 238 36.95 5.60 -30.41
N LEU A 239 37.31 6.66 -29.68
CA LEU A 239 37.37 6.63 -28.22
C LEU A 239 35.96 6.69 -27.59
N VAL A 240 35.00 7.32 -28.29
CA VAL A 240 33.63 7.55 -27.83
C VAL A 240 32.65 7.52 -29.01
N ASP A 241 31.43 7.02 -28.82
CA ASP A 241 30.37 7.09 -29.83
C ASP A 241 29.77 8.51 -29.94
N MET A 242 29.27 8.88 -31.12
CA MET A 242 28.56 10.16 -31.34
C MET A 242 27.43 10.42 -30.34
N ARG A 243 26.78 9.36 -29.83
CA ARG A 243 25.66 9.47 -28.87
C ARG A 243 26.05 10.07 -27.51
N TYR A 244 27.35 10.04 -27.17
CA TYR A 244 27.85 10.62 -25.91
C TYR A 244 28.20 12.10 -26.03
N LEU A 245 28.27 12.66 -27.25
CA LEU A 245 28.48 14.10 -27.45
C LEU A 245 27.31 14.94 -26.95
N THR A 246 26.14 14.32 -26.82
CA THR A 246 24.90 14.95 -26.36
C THR A 246 24.46 14.41 -25.02
N ASP A 247 23.88 15.27 -24.20
CA ASP A 247 23.23 14.92 -22.95
C ASP A 247 21.94 14.10 -23.19
N PRO A 248 21.30 13.59 -22.12
CA PRO A 248 20.03 12.84 -22.24
C PRO A 248 18.85 13.66 -22.75
N TRP A 249 18.95 14.99 -22.75
CA TRP A 249 17.96 15.94 -23.25
C TRP A 249 18.23 16.38 -24.71
N GLY A 250 19.28 15.84 -25.35
CA GLY A 250 19.65 16.10 -26.74
C GLY A 250 20.54 17.34 -26.95
N ARG A 251 21.11 17.93 -25.90
CA ARG A 251 21.96 19.11 -25.96
C ARG A 251 23.43 18.72 -26.04
N PRO A 252 24.27 19.44 -26.79
CA PRO A 252 25.70 19.15 -26.84
C PRO A 252 26.38 19.50 -25.51
N TYR A 253 27.35 18.68 -25.10
CA TYR A 253 28.26 19.04 -24.01
C TYR A 253 29.19 20.18 -24.43
N HIS A 254 29.45 21.11 -23.53
CA HIS A 254 30.34 22.23 -23.76
C HIS A 254 31.76 21.86 -23.33
N TYR A 255 32.72 22.02 -24.24
CA TYR A 255 34.12 21.71 -24.03
C TYR A 255 34.96 22.94 -24.35
N VAL A 256 35.75 23.39 -23.38
CA VAL A 256 36.65 24.53 -23.54
C VAL A 256 38.06 24.08 -23.15
N PRO A 257 38.98 23.92 -24.13
CA PRO A 257 40.38 23.67 -23.83
C PRO A 257 41.00 24.93 -23.19
N GLN A 258 41.79 24.74 -22.14
CA GLN A 258 42.51 25.79 -21.41
C GLN A 258 44.03 25.55 -21.49
N ALA A 259 44.83 26.54 -21.13
CA ALA A 259 46.30 26.46 -21.24
C ALA A 259 46.91 25.33 -20.39
N SER A 260 46.33 25.02 -19.24
CA SER A 260 46.80 23.98 -18.31
C SER A 260 45.84 22.81 -18.17
N GLY A 261 44.80 22.71 -19.02
CA GLY A 261 43.70 21.78 -18.77
C GLY A 261 42.51 21.92 -19.69
N TYR A 262 41.34 21.54 -19.21
CA TYR A 262 40.08 21.76 -19.92
C TYR A 262 38.88 21.85 -18.97
N LEU A 263 37.86 22.54 -19.43
CA LEU A 263 36.54 22.59 -18.82
C LEU A 263 35.57 21.77 -19.67
N LEU A 264 34.83 20.87 -19.02
CA LEU A 264 33.77 20.08 -19.62
C LEU A 264 32.49 20.26 -18.81
N SER A 265 31.43 20.79 -19.43
CA SER A 265 30.16 21.07 -18.75
C SER A 265 28.94 20.60 -19.55
N GLY A 266 27.89 20.20 -18.83
CA GLY A 266 26.54 20.07 -19.36
C GLY A 266 25.83 21.42 -19.35
N VAL A 267 24.86 21.60 -20.23
CA VAL A 267 24.21 22.89 -20.47
C VAL A 267 22.74 22.87 -20.03
N ASP A 268 22.29 23.93 -19.36
CA ASP A 268 20.89 24.13 -18.97
C ASP A 268 20.00 24.59 -20.15
N ASP A 269 18.71 24.81 -19.87
CA ASP A 269 17.71 25.21 -20.88
C ASP A 269 18.01 26.57 -21.52
N VAL A 270 18.84 27.38 -20.86
CA VAL A 270 19.18 28.77 -21.22
C VAL A 270 20.55 28.84 -21.89
N GLY A 271 21.28 27.73 -22.00
CA GLY A 271 22.61 27.71 -22.59
C GLY A 271 23.75 27.95 -21.60
N ARG A 272 23.48 27.92 -20.28
CA ARG A 272 24.49 28.13 -19.22
C ARG A 272 24.97 26.80 -18.66
N ASP A 273 26.15 26.81 -18.03
CA ASP A 273 26.70 25.63 -17.38
C ASP A 273 25.78 25.14 -16.24
N LYS A 274 25.33 23.89 -16.33
CA LYS A 274 24.43 23.29 -15.33
C LYS A 274 25.23 22.94 -14.07
N PRO A 275 24.88 23.48 -12.89
CA PRO A 275 25.55 23.15 -11.65
C PRO A 275 25.41 21.65 -11.34
N GLY A 276 26.53 20.98 -11.04
CA GLY A 276 26.60 19.53 -10.76
C GLY A 276 26.96 18.65 -11.97
N VAL A 277 26.96 19.19 -13.19
CA VAL A 277 27.42 18.51 -14.41
C VAL A 277 28.59 19.29 -15.00
N VAL A 278 29.62 19.54 -14.19
CA VAL A 278 30.81 20.30 -14.59
C VAL A 278 32.05 19.57 -14.09
N ILE A 279 33.05 19.41 -14.96
CA ILE A 279 34.36 18.91 -14.60
C ILE A 279 35.40 19.87 -15.17
N GLU A 280 36.14 20.50 -14.25
CA GLU A 280 37.34 21.25 -14.56
C GLU A 280 38.54 20.37 -14.21
N ARG A 281 39.51 20.28 -15.12
CA ARG A 281 40.69 19.44 -14.90
C ARG A 281 41.95 20.07 -15.41
N THR A 282 42.96 20.03 -14.56
CA THR A 282 44.33 20.38 -14.88
C THR A 282 45.05 19.15 -15.45
N LEU A 283 45.59 19.28 -16.66
CA LEU A 283 46.44 18.25 -17.25
C LEU A 283 47.87 18.39 -16.70
N PRO A 284 48.54 17.28 -16.36
CA PRO A 284 49.93 17.34 -15.93
C PRO A 284 50.81 17.88 -17.07
N ALA A 285 51.74 18.78 -16.75
CA ALA A 285 52.72 19.27 -17.72
C ALA A 285 53.52 18.08 -18.29
N GLU A 286 53.79 18.11 -19.60
CA GLU A 286 54.67 17.14 -20.25
C GLU A 286 55.98 17.03 -19.45
N ARG A 287 56.32 15.81 -19.01
CA ARG A 287 57.66 15.56 -18.49
C ARG A 287 58.63 15.70 -19.67
N PRO A 288 59.69 16.52 -19.55
CA PRO A 288 60.68 16.71 -20.61
C PRO A 288 61.43 15.42 -20.93
#